data_AF-A0A8T1S1T6-F1
#
_entry.id   AF-A0A8T1S1T6-F1
#
_cell.length_a   1.000
_cell.length_b   1.000
_cell.length_c   1.000
_cell.angle_alpha   90.00
_cell.angle_beta   90.00
_cell.angle_gamma   90.00
#
_symmetry.space_group_name_H-M   'P 1'
#
loop_
_entity.id
_entity.type
_entity.pdbx_description
1 polymer ?
#
loop_
_entity_poly.entity_id
_entity_poly.type
_entity_poly.pdbx_seq_one_letter_code
_entity_poly.pdbx_strand_id
1 'polypeptide(L)'
;MLQIPRELPPGDALGLGMAERKDDDSLESDSTTVLLAARPLQELSPSGSVCGLEELFPRYASLRLGTPPEPAPAAEPLVLKEALAKERARRKHCERHVQGLQSRALELQQQLAAAISADMKKDSMIEQLDKTLAKVVEGWNRQEAERAERLRGLQAEKEAAQRALSEQRERAARLEARLEQALEALSREQQVASQQREETAALQEEKAGLLRSLEAERQRGRGLQAEREQGQRQQEALRATLEEQQAGWAQRERQLEQRCQALQDESAGQLEREK
;
A
#
# COMPACT_ATOMS: atom_id res chain seq x y z
N MET A 1 26.75 1.52 16.77
CA MET A 1 26.47 2.22 18.04
C MET A 1 25.17 3.00 17.81
N LEU A 2 24.00 2.77 18.40
CA LEU A 2 23.42 1.88 19.40
C LEU A 2 21.91 1.89 19.05
N GLN A 3 21.34 0.74 18.67
CA GLN A 3 20.36 -0.05 19.44
C GLN A 3 18.90 0.43 19.36
N ILE A 4 18.14 -0.29 18.53
CA ILE A 4 16.70 -0.59 18.68
C ILE A 4 16.54 -1.53 19.89
N PRO A 5 15.38 -1.55 20.56
CA PRO A 5 14.78 -2.87 20.78
C PRO A 5 13.30 -2.95 20.42
N ARG A 6 13.01 -4.10 19.81
CA ARG A 6 11.73 -4.65 19.41
C ARG A 6 11.39 -5.74 20.43
N GLU A 7 10.10 -6.04 20.53
CA GLU A 7 9.50 -7.32 20.97
C GLU A 7 9.03 -7.47 22.42
N LEU A 8 7.93 -8.23 22.48
CA LEU A 8 6.94 -8.52 23.51
C LEU A 8 6.78 -10.06 23.47
N PRO A 9 6.00 -10.67 24.38
CA PRO A 9 6.36 -11.51 25.54
C PRO A 9 6.56 -13.02 25.20
N PRO A 10 6.79 -13.93 26.17
CA PRO A 10 5.64 -14.64 26.80
C PRO A 10 5.87 -15.16 28.24
N GLY A 11 4.76 -15.44 28.95
CA GLY A 11 4.65 -16.48 29.98
C GLY A 11 5.11 -16.11 31.41
N ASP A 12 4.17 -16.04 32.34
CA ASP A 12 4.20 -17.02 33.43
C ASP A 12 2.85 -17.11 34.14
N ALA A 13 2.42 -18.37 34.28
CA ALA A 13 1.28 -18.80 35.03
C ALA A 13 1.60 -18.77 36.52
N LEU A 14 0.75 -18.11 37.31
CA LEU A 14 0.65 -18.36 38.74
C LEU A 14 -0.73 -18.94 39.02
N GLY A 15 -0.80 -20.26 38.87
CA GLY A 15 -1.71 -21.07 39.66
C GLY A 15 -1.08 -21.31 41.02
N LEU A 16 -1.74 -20.86 42.08
CA LEU A 16 -1.66 -21.51 43.39
C LEU A 16 -3.07 -21.52 43.97
N GLY A 17 -3.65 -22.71 44.01
CA GLY A 17 -4.89 -22.96 44.71
C GLY A 17 -4.69 -22.92 46.22
N MET A 18 -5.81 -22.82 46.93
CA MET A 18 -6.29 -23.84 47.86
C MET A 18 -7.50 -23.30 48.63
N ALA A 19 -8.32 -24.25 49.07
CA ALA A 19 -9.32 -24.16 50.13
C ALA A 19 -10.78 -23.94 49.70
N GLU A 20 -11.42 -25.10 49.50
CA GLU A 20 -12.83 -25.39 49.75
C GLU A 20 -13.45 -24.58 50.90
N ARG A 21 -14.63 -24.00 50.63
CA ARG A 21 -15.83 -23.84 51.50
C ARG A 21 -16.99 -23.69 50.50
N LYS A 22 -17.80 -24.69 50.17
CA LYS A 22 -18.83 -25.37 50.97
C LYS A 22 -19.60 -24.42 51.89
N ASP A 23 -20.59 -23.76 51.30
CA ASP A 23 -21.85 -23.27 51.85
C ASP A 23 -22.76 -23.19 50.59
N ASP A 24 -23.57 -24.19 50.20
CA ASP A 24 -24.75 -24.73 50.88
C ASP A 24 -25.64 -23.68 51.56
N ASP A 25 -26.00 -22.64 50.82
CA ASP A 25 -27.22 -21.86 51.11
C ASP A 25 -28.30 -22.19 50.08
N SER A 26 -28.73 -23.45 50.12
CA SER A 26 -30.02 -23.87 49.59
C SER A 26 -31.10 -23.38 50.56
N LEU A 27 -31.55 -22.14 50.36
CA LEU A 27 -32.77 -21.65 50.98
C LEU A 27 -33.95 -22.23 50.20
N GLU A 28 -34.30 -23.48 50.51
CA GLU A 28 -35.67 -23.96 50.32
C GLU A 28 -36.57 -23.10 51.20
N SER A 29 -36.98 -21.94 50.68
CA SER A 29 -38.08 -21.18 51.25
C SER A 29 -39.32 -22.05 51.19
N ASP A 30 -39.72 -22.55 52.36
CA ASP A 30 -40.99 -23.21 52.62
C ASP A 30 -42.12 -22.48 51.92
N SER A 31 -42.52 -23.07 50.80
CA SER A 31 -43.56 -22.58 49.92
C SER A 31 -44.87 -22.53 50.70
N THR A 32 -45.41 -21.33 50.90
CA THR A 32 -46.73 -21.06 51.50
C THR A 32 -47.89 -21.66 50.70
N THR A 33 -47.59 -22.38 49.61
CA THR A 33 -48.53 -23.12 48.76
C THR A 33 -49.29 -24.22 49.51
N VAL A 34 -48.71 -24.82 50.56
CA VAL A 34 -49.39 -25.84 51.37
C VAL A 34 -50.55 -25.26 52.20
N LEU A 35 -50.46 -24.01 52.65
CA LEU A 35 -51.53 -23.35 53.41
C LEU A 35 -52.67 -22.84 52.50
N LEU A 36 -52.37 -22.51 51.25
CA LEU A 36 -53.37 -22.09 50.26
C LEU A 36 -54.08 -23.28 49.58
N ALA A 37 -53.50 -24.48 49.65
CA ALA A 37 -54.08 -25.72 49.13
C ALA A 37 -55.00 -26.45 50.14
N ALA A 38 -55.18 -25.91 51.35
CA ALA A 38 -56.13 -26.46 52.31
C ALA A 38 -57.56 -26.32 51.78
N ARG A 39 -58.13 -27.46 51.38
CA ARG A 39 -59.53 -27.62 50.97
C ARG A 39 -60.47 -27.01 52.02
N PRO A 40 -61.53 -26.27 51.64
CA PRO A 40 -62.55 -25.86 52.59
C PRO A 40 -63.16 -27.13 53.21
N LEU A 41 -63.04 -27.30 54.53
CA LEU A 41 -63.75 -28.35 55.27
C LEU A 41 -65.24 -28.00 55.28
N GLN A 42 -65.91 -28.33 54.18
CA GLN A 42 -67.34 -28.49 54.12
C GLN A 42 -67.65 -29.95 54.44
N GLU A 43 -68.57 -30.16 55.40
CA GLU A 43 -69.19 -31.44 55.76
C GLU A 43 -68.43 -32.35 56.74
N LEU A 44 -68.28 -31.87 57.97
CA LEU A 44 -68.48 -32.71 59.15
C LEU A 44 -69.45 -31.98 60.08
N SER A 45 -70.74 -32.13 59.82
CA SER A 45 -71.75 -32.01 60.88
C SER A 45 -71.70 -33.31 61.70
N PRO A 46 -71.29 -33.29 62.98
CA PRO A 46 -71.61 -34.40 63.85
C PRO A 46 -73.11 -34.32 64.15
N SER A 47 -73.85 -35.36 63.77
CA SER A 47 -75.16 -35.64 64.37
C SER A 47 -75.03 -35.60 65.89
N GLY A 48 -75.99 -34.95 66.54
CA GLY A 48 -75.92 -34.52 67.93
C GLY A 48 -75.43 -35.60 68.91
N SER A 49 -74.33 -35.29 69.58
CA SER A 49 -74.03 -35.79 70.92
C SER A 49 -73.33 -34.67 71.68
N VAL A 50 -73.97 -34.20 72.74
CA VAL A 50 -73.61 -32.98 73.49
C VAL A 50 -72.55 -33.25 74.57
N CYS A 51 -71.94 -34.43 74.60
CA CYS A 51 -71.14 -34.91 75.74
C CYS A 51 -69.63 -34.58 75.70
N GLY A 52 -69.18 -33.61 74.89
CA GLY A 52 -67.74 -33.26 74.79
C GLY A 52 -67.42 -31.76 74.84
N LEU A 53 -68.44 -30.89 74.91
CA LEU A 53 -68.22 -29.44 74.98
C LEU A 53 -67.92 -28.94 76.40
N GLU A 54 -68.09 -29.81 77.40
CA GLU A 54 -68.01 -29.50 78.84
C GLU A 54 -66.56 -29.31 79.32
N GLU A 55 -65.57 -29.90 78.62
CA GLU A 55 -64.15 -29.81 78.98
C GLU A 55 -63.46 -28.52 78.49
N LEU A 56 -63.96 -27.93 77.40
CA LEU A 56 -63.37 -26.71 76.81
C LEU A 56 -63.73 -25.44 77.60
N PHE A 57 -64.81 -25.50 78.39
CA PHE A 57 -65.21 -24.40 79.26
C PHE A 57 -65.66 -24.88 80.65
N PRO A 58 -64.70 -25.20 81.53
CA PRO A 58 -64.98 -25.73 82.88
C PRO A 58 -65.93 -24.84 83.70
N ARG A 59 -65.99 -23.53 83.39
CA ARG A 59 -66.85 -22.55 84.07
C ARG A 59 -68.33 -22.58 83.66
N TYR A 60 -68.69 -23.24 82.56
CA TYR A 60 -70.08 -23.30 82.09
C TYR A 60 -70.73 -24.68 82.26
N ALA A 61 -69.95 -25.71 82.65
CA ALA A 61 -70.47 -27.04 82.96
C ALA A 61 -71.42 -27.05 84.18
N SER A 62 -71.27 -26.09 85.10
CA SER A 62 -72.08 -25.98 86.32
C SER A 62 -73.52 -25.48 86.11
N LEU A 63 -73.89 -25.02 84.90
CA LEU A 63 -75.20 -24.44 84.65
C LEU A 63 -76.27 -25.46 84.21
N ARG A 64 -75.95 -26.75 84.07
CA ARG A 64 -76.88 -27.76 83.53
C ARG A 64 -77.37 -28.84 84.50
N LEU A 65 -76.93 -28.85 85.76
CA LEU A 65 -77.41 -29.81 86.75
C LEU A 65 -78.43 -29.16 87.69
N GLY A 66 -79.70 -29.54 87.51
CA GLY A 66 -80.86 -29.03 88.24
C GLY A 66 -80.76 -29.17 89.75
N THR A 67 -80.38 -28.06 90.41
CA THR A 67 -80.33 -27.90 91.87
C THR A 67 -81.20 -26.68 92.23
N PRO A 68 -81.99 -26.68 93.32
CA PRO A 68 -82.92 -25.59 93.65
C PRO A 68 -82.17 -24.27 93.88
N PRO A 69 -82.82 -23.11 93.69
CA PRO A 69 -82.16 -21.82 93.80
C PRO A 69 -81.85 -21.51 95.27
N GLU A 70 -80.59 -21.70 95.65
CA GLU A 70 -79.97 -20.90 96.71
C GLU A 70 -80.15 -19.41 96.34
N PRO A 71 -80.57 -18.52 97.25
CA PRO A 71 -80.75 -17.11 96.93
C PRO A 71 -79.37 -16.52 96.66
N ALA A 72 -78.96 -16.54 95.39
CA ALA A 72 -77.84 -15.77 94.89
C ALA A 72 -77.94 -14.36 95.48
N PRO A 73 -76.92 -13.86 96.20
CA PRO A 73 -76.98 -12.53 96.76
C PRO A 73 -77.33 -11.55 95.64
N ALA A 74 -78.31 -10.66 95.88
CA ALA A 74 -78.83 -9.72 94.88
C ALA A 74 -77.76 -8.79 94.26
N ALA A 75 -76.52 -8.83 94.78
CA ALA A 75 -75.32 -8.18 94.27
C ALA A 75 -74.63 -8.92 93.10
N GLU A 76 -74.75 -10.26 92.97
CA GLU A 76 -74.16 -11.04 91.88
C GLU A 76 -74.58 -10.60 90.46
N PRO A 77 -75.87 -10.35 90.15
CA PRO A 77 -76.26 -9.88 88.83
C PRO A 77 -75.71 -8.48 88.51
N LEU A 78 -75.45 -7.63 89.52
CA LEU A 78 -74.86 -6.31 89.33
C LEU A 78 -73.35 -6.40 89.05
N VAL A 79 -72.61 -7.20 89.82
CA VAL A 79 -71.16 -7.44 89.63
C VAL A 79 -70.89 -8.08 88.25
N LEU A 80 -71.74 -9.02 87.82
CA LEU A 80 -71.64 -9.63 86.50
C LEU A 80 -71.90 -8.61 85.37
N LYS A 81 -72.86 -7.69 85.54
CA LYS A 81 -73.12 -6.61 84.58
C LYS A 81 -71.94 -5.65 84.46
N GLU A 82 -71.31 -5.30 85.58
CA GLU A 82 -70.10 -4.46 85.58
C GLU A 82 -68.89 -5.15 84.95
N ALA A 83 -68.67 -6.44 85.26
CA ALA A 83 -67.61 -7.23 84.63
C ALA A 83 -67.82 -7.36 83.11
N LEU A 84 -69.05 -7.58 82.68
CA LEU A 84 -69.43 -7.60 81.26
C LEU A 84 -69.23 -6.22 80.60
N ALA A 85 -69.54 -5.13 81.30
CA ALA A 85 -69.29 -3.78 80.80
C ALA A 85 -67.79 -3.47 80.63
N LYS A 86 -66.96 -3.85 81.62
CA LYS A 86 -65.49 -3.74 81.56
C LYS A 86 -64.91 -4.58 80.41
N GLU A 87 -65.38 -5.80 80.23
CA GLU A 87 -64.95 -6.66 79.13
C GLU A 87 -65.35 -6.09 77.76
N ARG A 88 -66.59 -5.58 77.62
CA ARG A 88 -67.01 -4.89 76.39
C ARG A 88 -66.16 -3.66 76.10
N ALA A 89 -65.77 -2.88 77.13
CA ALA A 89 -64.88 -1.75 76.96
C ALA A 89 -63.47 -2.18 76.53
N ARG A 90 -62.94 -3.26 77.14
CA ARG A 90 -61.66 -3.87 76.75
C ARG A 90 -61.67 -4.35 75.30
N ARG A 91 -62.71 -5.09 74.88
CA ARG A 91 -62.87 -5.53 73.49
C ARG A 91 -62.92 -4.37 72.51
N LYS A 92 -63.73 -3.34 72.79
CA LYS A 92 -63.79 -2.13 71.95
C LYS A 92 -62.43 -1.42 71.85
N HIS A 93 -61.67 -1.37 72.93
CA HIS A 93 -60.32 -0.78 72.90
C HIS A 93 -59.36 -1.62 72.03
N CYS A 94 -59.36 -2.94 72.20
CA CYS A 94 -58.57 -3.86 71.38
C CYS A 94 -58.99 -3.81 69.90
N GLU A 95 -60.29 -3.77 69.59
CA GLU A 95 -60.80 -3.63 68.22
C GLU A 95 -60.29 -2.36 67.54
N ARG A 96 -60.35 -1.21 68.24
CA ARG A 96 -59.78 0.05 67.74
C ARG A 96 -58.27 -0.04 67.52
N HIS A 97 -57.56 -0.71 68.43
CA HIS A 97 -56.12 -0.89 68.30
C HIS A 97 -55.77 -1.77 67.09
N VAL A 98 -56.48 -2.88 66.90
CA VAL A 98 -56.33 -3.75 65.73
C VAL A 98 -56.63 -2.99 64.44
N GLN A 99 -57.72 -2.21 64.41
CA GLN A 99 -58.04 -1.35 63.27
C GLN A 99 -56.93 -0.32 62.97
N GLY A 100 -56.36 0.30 64.01
CA GLY A 100 -55.23 1.22 63.86
C GLY A 100 -54.00 0.55 63.27
N LEU A 101 -53.65 -0.64 63.76
CA LEU A 101 -52.54 -1.43 63.21
C LEU A 101 -52.79 -1.87 61.76
N GLN A 102 -54.02 -2.25 61.42
CA GLN A 102 -54.41 -2.61 60.06
C GLN A 102 -54.29 -1.42 59.11
N SER A 103 -54.81 -0.25 59.48
CA SER A 103 -54.66 0.98 58.70
C SER A 103 -53.19 1.33 58.49
N ARG A 104 -52.37 1.23 59.54
CA ARG A 104 -50.93 1.51 59.43
C ARG A 104 -50.19 0.51 58.55
N ALA A 105 -50.54 -0.77 58.63
CA ALA A 105 -49.97 -1.81 57.77
C ALA A 105 -50.30 -1.54 56.29
N LEU A 106 -51.53 -1.13 55.98
CA LEU A 106 -51.93 -0.75 54.62
C LEU A 106 -51.17 0.48 54.12
N GLU A 107 -51.00 1.52 54.95
CA GLU A 107 -50.19 2.70 54.61
C GLU A 107 -48.74 2.31 54.27
N LEU A 108 -48.12 1.45 55.09
CA LEU A 108 -46.76 0.98 54.86
C LEU A 108 -46.65 0.12 53.59
N GLN A 109 -47.63 -0.74 53.33
CA GLN A 109 -47.70 -1.51 52.09
C GLN A 109 -47.80 -0.60 50.86
N GLN A 110 -48.61 0.45 50.91
CA GLN A 110 -48.72 1.43 49.83
C GLN A 110 -47.42 2.21 49.63
N GLN A 111 -46.77 2.65 50.72
CA GLN A 111 -45.49 3.34 50.66
C GLN A 111 -44.39 2.46 50.07
N LEU A 112 -44.33 1.18 50.47
CA LEU A 112 -43.38 0.23 49.92
C LEU A 112 -43.63 -0.03 48.43
N ALA A 113 -44.90 -0.23 48.04
CA ALA A 113 -45.25 -0.41 46.63
C ALA A 113 -44.86 0.79 45.77
N ALA A 114 -45.05 2.02 46.28
CA ALA A 114 -44.63 3.23 45.60
C ALA A 114 -43.10 3.35 45.50
N ALA A 115 -42.37 2.99 46.56
CA ALA A 115 -40.91 2.99 46.57
C ALA A 115 -40.34 1.98 45.57
N ILE A 116 -40.82 0.73 45.58
CA ILE A 116 -40.42 -0.31 44.62
C ILE A 116 -40.72 0.14 43.18
N SER A 117 -41.91 0.69 42.93
CA SER A 117 -42.28 1.19 41.59
C SER A 117 -41.38 2.32 41.10
N ALA A 118 -40.91 3.19 42.01
CA ALA A 118 -39.98 4.24 41.67
C ALA A 118 -38.58 3.67 41.37
N ASP A 119 -38.16 2.63 42.09
CA ASP A 119 -36.88 1.97 41.87
C ASP A 119 -36.83 1.24 40.53
N MET A 120 -37.88 0.46 40.22
CA MET A 120 -38.04 -0.18 38.91
C MET A 120 -37.98 0.82 37.74
N LYS A 121 -38.52 2.04 37.93
CA LYS A 121 -38.41 3.11 36.93
C LYS A 121 -36.99 3.64 36.78
N LYS A 122 -36.22 3.74 37.86
CA LYS A 122 -34.80 4.12 37.80
C LYS A 122 -34.00 3.05 37.07
N ASP A 123 -34.22 1.78 37.39
CA ASP A 123 -33.54 0.66 36.73
C ASP A 123 -33.80 0.67 35.22
N SER A 124 -35.07 0.83 34.82
CA SER A 124 -35.42 0.97 33.40
C SER A 124 -34.76 2.18 32.74
N MET A 125 -34.58 3.30 33.44
CA MET A 125 -33.90 4.48 32.92
C MET A 125 -32.39 4.26 32.79
N ILE A 126 -31.76 3.60 33.76
CA ILE A 126 -30.34 3.22 33.72
C ILE A 126 -30.08 2.35 32.49
N GLU A 127 -30.90 1.32 32.27
CA GLU A 127 -30.77 0.47 31.08
C GLU A 127 -30.91 1.26 29.75
N GLN A 128 -31.79 2.26 29.70
CA GLN A 128 -31.94 3.10 28.52
C GLN A 128 -30.71 3.99 28.29
N LEU A 129 -30.13 4.53 29.37
CA LEU A 129 -28.89 5.29 29.31
C LEU A 129 -27.73 4.40 28.87
N ASP A 130 -27.60 3.18 29.40
CA ASP A 130 -26.58 2.22 29.00
C ASP A 130 -26.69 1.85 27.52
N LYS A 131 -27.91 1.60 27.04
CA LYS A 131 -28.18 1.36 25.60
C LYS A 131 -27.80 2.57 24.74
N THR A 132 -28.01 3.78 25.24
CA THR A 132 -27.66 5.01 24.52
C THR A 132 -26.16 5.24 24.52
N LEU A 133 -25.50 5.04 25.66
CA LEU A 133 -24.05 5.12 25.82
C LEU A 133 -23.34 4.12 24.90
N ALA A 134 -23.81 2.87 24.86
CA ALA A 134 -23.28 1.84 23.97
C ALA A 134 -23.33 2.28 22.50
N LYS A 135 -24.45 2.84 22.05
CA LYS A 135 -24.58 3.38 20.67
C LYS A 135 -23.62 4.54 20.40
N VAL A 136 -23.41 5.43 21.36
CA VAL A 136 -22.47 6.55 21.24
C VAL A 136 -21.03 6.05 21.17
N VAL A 137 -20.65 5.10 22.03
CA VAL A 137 -19.32 4.48 22.02
C VAL A 137 -19.06 3.73 20.71
N GLU A 138 -20.03 2.95 20.23
CA GLU A 138 -19.94 2.31 18.91
C GLU A 138 -19.78 3.33 17.79
N GLY A 139 -20.56 4.43 17.80
CA GLY A 139 -20.45 5.50 16.81
C GLY A 139 -19.08 6.17 16.82
N TRP A 140 -18.55 6.46 18.00
CA TRP A 140 -17.21 7.01 18.18
C TRP A 140 -16.14 6.05 17.66
N ASN A 141 -16.20 4.77 18.04
CA ASN A 141 -15.25 3.76 17.60
C ASN A 141 -15.28 3.55 16.09
N ARG A 142 -16.48 3.54 15.47
CA ARG A 142 -16.63 3.50 14.00
C ARG A 142 -15.98 4.72 13.35
N GLN A 143 -16.28 5.92 13.85
CA GLN A 143 -15.71 7.14 13.29
C GLN A 143 -14.18 7.18 13.43
N GLU A 144 -13.64 6.72 14.56
CA GLU A 144 -12.20 6.66 14.78
C GLU A 144 -11.54 5.62 13.89
N ALA A 145 -12.17 4.45 13.69
CA ALA A 145 -11.71 3.44 12.74
C ALA A 145 -11.69 3.99 11.29
N GLU A 146 -12.76 4.65 10.85
CA GLU A 146 -12.81 5.29 9.52
C GLU A 146 -11.74 6.36 9.35
N ARG A 147 -11.49 7.19 10.37
CA ARG A 147 -10.41 8.19 10.35
C ARG A 147 -9.04 7.51 10.26
N ALA A 148 -8.81 6.46 11.04
CA ALA A 148 -7.56 5.70 11.00
C ALA A 148 -7.34 5.04 9.63
N GLU A 149 -8.37 4.47 9.02
CA GLU A 149 -8.30 3.90 7.67
C GLU A 149 -8.02 4.95 6.60
N ARG A 150 -8.71 6.10 6.64
CA ARG A 150 -8.45 7.22 5.73
C ARG A 150 -7.02 7.75 5.87
N LEU A 151 -6.53 7.89 7.10
CA LEU A 151 -5.15 8.33 7.36
C LEU A 151 -4.13 7.32 6.83
N ARG A 152 -4.35 6.01 7.03
CA ARG A 152 -3.50 4.95 6.45
C ARG A 152 -3.53 4.98 4.92
N GLY A 153 -4.70 5.18 4.32
CA GLY A 153 -4.84 5.32 2.87
C GLY A 153 -4.04 6.51 2.32
N LEU A 154 -4.19 7.70 2.92
CA LEU A 154 -3.44 8.89 2.54
C LEU A 154 -1.93 8.73 2.73
N GLN A 155 -1.48 8.03 3.77
CA GLN A 155 -0.07 7.70 3.97
C GLN A 155 0.46 6.78 2.86
N ALA A 156 -0.28 5.73 2.52
CA ALA A 156 0.09 4.82 1.43
C ALA A 156 0.13 5.54 0.07
N GLU A 157 -0.85 6.40 -0.22
CA GLU A 157 -0.86 7.22 -1.45
C GLU A 157 0.32 8.19 -1.51
N LYS A 158 0.64 8.85 -0.39
CA LYS A 158 1.82 9.72 -0.29
C LYS A 158 3.11 8.95 -0.56
N GLU A 159 3.28 7.78 0.05
CA GLU A 159 4.46 6.94 -0.18
C GLU A 159 4.54 6.46 -1.64
N ALA A 160 3.42 6.03 -2.24
CA ALA A 160 3.36 5.63 -3.64
C ALA A 160 3.71 6.78 -4.59
N ALA A 161 3.17 7.98 -4.35
CA ALA A 161 3.49 9.17 -5.11
C ALA A 161 4.96 9.58 -4.98
N GLN A 162 5.54 9.46 -3.79
CA GLN A 162 6.96 9.72 -3.56
C GLN A 162 7.86 8.72 -4.31
N ARG A 163 7.53 7.43 -4.28
CA ARG A 163 8.26 6.39 -5.05
C ARG A 163 8.17 6.64 -6.55
N ALA A 164 6.98 6.93 -7.06
CA ALA A 164 6.79 7.27 -8.46
C ALA A 164 7.60 8.51 -8.87
N LEU A 165 7.62 9.55 -8.02
CA LEU A 165 8.44 10.74 -8.27
C LEU A 165 9.94 10.42 -8.28
N SER A 166 10.44 9.60 -7.36
CA SER A 166 11.85 9.18 -7.37
C SER A 166 12.20 8.37 -8.62
N GLU A 167 11.32 7.45 -9.05
CA GLU A 167 11.53 6.67 -10.27
C GLU A 167 11.55 7.57 -11.51
N GLN A 168 10.66 8.54 -11.60
CA GLN A 168 10.63 9.50 -12.71
C GLN A 168 11.88 10.38 -12.71
N ARG A 169 12.36 10.83 -11.54
CA ARG A 169 13.61 11.58 -11.41
C ARG A 169 14.81 10.76 -11.86
N GLU A 170 14.89 9.49 -11.49
CA GLU A 170 15.95 8.60 -11.96
C GLU A 170 15.89 8.39 -13.48
N ARG A 171 14.70 8.22 -14.05
CA ARG A 171 14.53 8.10 -15.51
C ARG A 171 14.95 9.37 -16.22
N ALA A 172 14.57 10.54 -15.71
CA ALA A 172 14.98 11.83 -16.24
C ALA A 172 16.51 11.98 -16.22
N ALA A 173 17.15 11.73 -15.07
CA ALA A 173 18.61 11.78 -14.95
C ALA A 173 19.32 10.82 -15.90
N ARG A 174 18.80 9.61 -16.12
CA ARG A 174 19.34 8.65 -17.11
C ARG A 174 19.21 9.15 -18.54
N LEU A 175 18.11 9.83 -18.88
CA LEU A 175 17.91 10.39 -20.21
C LEU A 175 18.80 11.62 -20.44
N GLU A 176 18.95 12.48 -19.43
CA GLU A 176 19.88 13.62 -19.45
C GLU A 176 21.31 13.14 -19.71
N ALA A 177 21.79 12.15 -18.94
CA ALA A 177 23.12 11.58 -19.15
C ALA A 177 23.31 10.96 -20.54
N ARG A 178 22.29 10.28 -21.08
CA ARG A 178 22.34 9.72 -22.45
C ARG A 178 22.36 10.82 -23.52
N LEU A 179 21.64 11.91 -23.28
CA LEU A 179 21.60 13.05 -24.18
C LEU A 179 22.96 13.76 -24.20
N GLU A 180 23.57 13.98 -23.03
CA GLU A 180 24.93 14.51 -22.92
C GLU A 180 25.94 13.63 -23.67
N GLN A 181 25.89 12.31 -23.47
CA GLN A 181 26.73 11.36 -24.20
C GLN A 181 26.53 11.42 -25.72
N ALA A 182 25.28 11.55 -26.18
CA ALA A 182 24.97 11.66 -27.60
C ALA A 182 25.48 13.00 -28.19
N LEU A 183 25.37 14.10 -27.45
CA LEU A 183 25.92 15.40 -27.85
C LEU A 183 27.45 15.38 -27.93
N GLU A 184 28.11 14.74 -26.96
CA GLU A 184 29.56 14.54 -27.01
C GLU A 184 29.97 13.70 -28.23
N ALA A 185 29.30 12.57 -28.46
CA ALA A 185 29.58 11.71 -29.61
C ALA A 185 29.40 12.47 -30.94
N LEU A 186 28.30 13.23 -31.07
CA LEU A 186 28.05 14.06 -32.23
C LEU A 186 29.14 15.13 -32.42
N SER A 187 29.59 15.77 -31.35
CA SER A 187 30.66 16.77 -31.44
C SER A 187 31.98 16.17 -31.93
N ARG A 188 32.31 14.94 -31.48
CA ARG A 188 33.50 14.20 -31.92
C ARG A 188 33.38 13.80 -33.39
N GLU A 189 32.22 13.31 -33.81
CA GLU A 189 31.96 12.99 -35.22
C GLU A 189 32.05 14.22 -36.12
N GLN A 190 31.55 15.37 -35.67
CA GLN A 190 31.68 16.64 -36.41
C GLN A 190 33.14 17.06 -36.56
N GLN A 191 33.96 16.92 -35.51
CA GLN A 191 35.41 17.21 -35.57
C GLN A 191 36.15 16.26 -36.51
N VAL A 192 35.83 14.96 -36.47
CA VAL A 192 36.42 13.97 -37.39
C VAL A 192 36.00 14.27 -38.83
N ALA A 193 34.72 14.60 -39.06
CA ALA A 193 34.22 14.96 -40.38
C ALA A 193 34.86 16.26 -40.91
N SER A 194 35.16 17.25 -40.05
CA SER A 194 35.88 18.46 -40.49
C SER A 194 37.33 18.15 -40.85
N GLN A 195 38.03 17.36 -40.04
CA GLN A 195 39.40 16.92 -40.34
C GLN A 195 39.47 16.17 -41.67
N GLN A 196 38.55 15.22 -41.90
CA GLN A 196 38.48 14.49 -43.17
C GLN A 196 38.20 15.40 -44.37
N ARG A 197 37.40 16.45 -44.20
CA ARG A 197 37.18 17.46 -45.26
C ARG A 197 38.45 18.24 -45.58
N GLU A 198 39.22 18.62 -44.57
CA GLU A 198 40.50 19.31 -44.75
C GLU A 198 41.53 18.41 -45.43
N GLU A 199 41.67 17.16 -44.99
CA GLU A 199 42.57 16.17 -45.59
C GLU A 199 42.19 15.88 -47.05
N THR A 200 40.90 15.68 -47.34
CA THR A 200 40.45 15.44 -48.71
C THR A 200 40.68 16.65 -49.61
N ALA A 201 40.51 17.88 -49.10
CA ALA A 201 40.86 19.09 -49.83
C ALA A 201 42.37 19.17 -50.12
N ALA A 202 43.22 18.90 -49.12
CA ALA A 202 44.68 18.89 -49.28
C ALA A 202 45.14 17.84 -50.33
N LEU A 203 44.60 16.61 -50.26
CA LEU A 203 44.88 15.57 -51.24
C LEU A 203 44.41 15.94 -52.65
N GLN A 204 43.28 16.67 -52.77
CA GLN A 204 42.82 17.19 -54.06
C GLN A 204 43.77 18.24 -54.62
N GLU A 205 44.30 19.14 -53.79
CA GLU A 205 45.30 20.13 -54.18
C GLU A 205 46.62 19.48 -54.61
N GLU A 206 47.12 18.50 -53.85
CA GLU A 206 48.31 17.73 -54.20
C GLU A 206 48.12 16.99 -55.52
N LYS A 207 47.00 16.30 -55.71
CA LYS A 207 46.65 15.63 -56.97
C LYS A 207 46.65 16.63 -58.13
N ALA A 208 46.06 17.81 -57.96
CA ALA A 208 46.06 18.85 -58.98
C ALA A 208 47.47 19.39 -59.25
N GLY A 209 48.34 19.46 -58.25
CA GLY A 209 49.75 19.81 -58.39
C GLY A 209 50.54 18.77 -59.19
N LEU A 210 50.34 17.48 -58.87
CA LEU A 210 50.97 16.36 -59.58
C LEU A 210 50.51 16.25 -61.04
N LEU A 211 49.23 16.54 -61.33
CA LEU A 211 48.75 16.59 -62.72
C LEU A 211 49.46 17.69 -63.52
N ARG A 212 49.62 18.89 -62.93
CA ARG A 212 50.35 20.00 -63.55
C ARG A 212 51.82 19.66 -63.79
N SER A 213 52.50 19.01 -62.84
CA SER A 213 53.90 18.60 -63.02
C SER A 213 54.05 17.51 -64.09
N LEU A 214 53.13 16.54 -64.13
CA LEU A 214 53.08 15.51 -65.16
C LEU A 214 52.87 16.11 -66.56
N GLU A 215 51.99 17.10 -66.69
CA GLU A 215 51.78 17.84 -67.94
C GLU A 215 53.04 18.58 -68.38
N ALA A 216 53.73 19.25 -67.46
CA ALA A 216 55.00 19.92 -67.74
C ALA A 216 56.10 18.94 -68.21
N GLU A 217 56.23 17.78 -67.57
CA GLU A 217 57.18 16.74 -68.00
C GLU A 217 56.81 16.15 -69.36
N ARG A 218 55.53 15.94 -69.65
CA ARG A 218 55.07 15.52 -70.99
C ARG A 218 55.44 16.55 -72.05
N GLN A 219 55.29 17.85 -71.76
CA GLN A 219 55.70 18.91 -72.66
C GLN A 219 57.21 18.93 -72.88
N ARG A 220 58.01 18.77 -71.81
CA ARG A 220 59.48 18.62 -71.91
C ARG A 220 59.88 17.42 -72.76
N GLY A 221 59.26 16.26 -72.54
CA GLY A 221 59.50 15.06 -73.34
C GLY A 221 59.19 15.25 -74.83
N ARG A 222 58.08 15.93 -75.16
CA ARG A 222 57.76 16.32 -76.54
C ARG A 222 58.81 17.26 -77.14
N GLY A 223 59.30 18.23 -76.35
CA GLY A 223 60.38 19.14 -76.76
C GLY A 223 61.66 18.39 -77.10
N LEU A 224 62.12 17.52 -76.19
CA LEU A 224 63.31 16.68 -76.40
C LEU A 224 63.16 15.74 -77.60
N GLN A 225 61.95 15.22 -77.85
CA GLN A 225 61.68 14.40 -79.02
C GLN A 225 61.81 15.21 -80.32
N ALA A 226 61.25 16.42 -80.36
CA ALA A 226 61.40 17.32 -81.50
C ALA A 226 62.86 17.70 -81.74
N GLU A 227 63.65 17.95 -80.68
CA GLU A 227 65.10 18.20 -80.79
C GLU A 227 65.84 16.98 -81.36
N ARG A 228 65.51 15.76 -80.92
CA ARG A 228 66.09 14.53 -81.47
C ARG A 228 65.76 14.36 -82.95
N GLU A 229 64.51 14.59 -83.34
CA GLU A 229 64.08 14.52 -84.73
C GLU A 229 64.78 15.58 -85.59
N GLN A 230 64.94 16.81 -85.09
CA GLN A 230 65.73 17.84 -85.76
C GLN A 230 67.20 17.44 -85.89
N GLY A 231 67.81 16.91 -84.83
CA GLY A 231 69.18 16.41 -84.84
C GLY A 231 69.36 15.27 -85.85
N GLN A 232 68.41 14.34 -85.95
CA GLN A 232 68.41 13.28 -86.96
C GLN A 232 68.32 13.85 -88.38
N ARG A 233 67.39 14.77 -88.64
CA ARG A 233 67.27 15.44 -89.95
C ARG A 233 68.55 16.19 -90.33
N GLN A 234 69.19 16.86 -89.37
CA GLN A 234 70.48 17.53 -89.60
C GLN A 234 71.58 16.53 -89.94
N GLN A 235 71.66 15.40 -89.23
CA GLN A 235 72.61 14.33 -89.53
C GLN A 235 72.35 13.73 -90.92
N GLU A 236 71.09 13.49 -91.28
CA GLU A 236 70.70 13.01 -92.61
C GLU A 236 71.08 14.01 -93.70
N ALA A 237 70.83 15.31 -93.50
CA ALA A 237 71.24 16.36 -94.44
C ALA A 237 72.76 16.43 -94.61
N LEU A 238 73.52 16.33 -93.51
CA LEU A 238 74.98 16.29 -93.57
C LEU A 238 75.48 15.03 -94.29
N ARG A 239 74.85 13.87 -94.09
CA ARG A 239 75.17 12.64 -94.84
C ARG A 239 74.89 12.80 -96.33
N ALA A 240 73.72 13.35 -96.69
CA ALA A 240 73.37 13.59 -98.09
C ALA A 240 74.36 14.54 -98.78
N THR A 241 74.76 15.64 -98.12
CA THR A 241 75.77 16.55 -98.68
C THR A 241 77.15 15.90 -98.80
N LEU A 242 77.53 15.01 -97.86
CA LEU A 242 78.76 14.21 -97.96
C LEU A 242 78.69 13.22 -99.12
N GLU A 243 77.56 12.52 -99.31
CA GLU A 243 77.33 11.60 -100.42
C GLU A 243 77.37 12.34 -101.77
N GLU A 244 76.75 13.52 -101.87
CA GLU A 244 76.82 14.39 -103.05
C GLU A 244 78.25 14.85 -103.34
N GLN A 245 79.00 15.25 -102.30
CA GLN A 245 80.41 15.60 -102.46
C GLN A 245 81.23 14.40 -102.93
N GLN A 246 81.06 13.22 -102.34
CA GLN A 246 81.74 11.99 -102.76
C GLN A 246 81.38 11.61 -104.20
N ALA A 247 80.11 11.71 -104.60
CA ALA A 247 79.67 11.48 -105.97
C ALA A 247 80.28 12.51 -106.94
N GLY A 248 80.32 13.79 -106.55
CA GLY A 248 80.98 14.85 -107.30
C GLY A 248 82.49 14.63 -107.45
N TRP A 249 83.16 14.17 -106.38
CA TRP A 249 84.57 13.76 -106.42
C TRP A 249 84.78 12.57 -107.35
N ALA A 250 83.99 11.51 -107.23
CA ALA A 250 84.06 10.34 -108.10
C ALA A 250 83.81 10.70 -109.58
N GLN A 251 82.92 11.66 -109.86
CA GLN A 251 82.68 12.15 -111.21
C GLN A 251 83.86 12.93 -111.75
N ARG A 252 84.49 13.79 -110.94
CA ARG A 252 85.72 14.51 -111.31
C ARG A 252 86.89 13.55 -111.51
N GLU A 253 87.02 12.55 -110.66
CA GLU A 253 88.02 11.48 -110.79
C GLU A 253 87.84 10.75 -112.12
N ARG A 254 86.63 10.31 -112.46
CA ARG A 254 86.32 9.72 -113.79
C ARG A 254 86.63 10.66 -114.95
N GLN A 255 86.35 11.96 -114.83
CA GLN A 255 86.68 12.94 -115.86
C GLN A 255 88.19 13.13 -116.01
N LEU A 256 88.94 13.11 -114.91
CA LEU A 256 90.40 13.16 -114.93
C LEU A 256 90.98 11.88 -115.50
N GLU A 257 90.47 10.71 -115.13
CA GLU A 257 90.83 9.42 -115.73
C GLU A 257 90.58 9.41 -117.23
N GLN A 258 89.42 9.89 -117.69
CA GLN A 258 89.09 10.05 -119.10
C GLN A 258 90.03 11.03 -119.82
N ARG A 259 90.44 12.12 -119.16
CA ARG A 259 91.42 13.07 -119.73
C ARG A 259 92.84 12.48 -119.78
N CYS A 260 93.23 11.70 -118.77
CA CYS A 260 94.50 10.98 -118.77
C CYS A 260 94.50 9.90 -119.85
N GLN A 261 93.40 9.19 -120.05
CA GLN A 261 93.20 8.26 -121.16
C GLN A 261 93.24 8.98 -122.51
N ALA A 262 92.53 10.10 -122.67
CA ALA A 262 92.59 10.88 -123.90
C ALA A 262 93.99 11.43 -124.21
N LEU A 263 94.76 11.85 -123.20
CA LEU A 263 96.17 12.25 -123.37
C LEU A 263 97.10 11.05 -123.66
N GLN A 264 96.79 9.86 -123.12
CA GLN A 264 97.45 8.61 -123.48
C GLN A 264 97.13 8.20 -124.93
N ASP A 265 95.89 8.38 -125.38
CA ASP A 265 95.44 8.11 -126.74
C ASP A 265 95.97 9.15 -127.73
N GLU A 266 96.10 10.43 -127.33
CA GLU A 266 96.72 11.49 -128.14
C GLU A 266 98.23 11.31 -128.24
N SER A 267 98.91 10.85 -127.19
CA SER A 267 100.33 10.48 -127.27
C SER A 267 100.56 9.20 -128.08
N ALA A 268 99.66 8.21 -127.99
CA ALA A 268 99.64 7.05 -128.87
C ALA A 268 99.36 7.43 -130.34
N GLY A 269 98.44 8.36 -130.58
CA GLY A 269 98.12 8.89 -131.91
C GLY A 269 99.19 9.84 -132.47
N GLN A 270 99.97 10.52 -131.63
CA GLN A 270 101.16 11.27 -132.04
C GLN A 270 102.31 10.32 -132.40
N LEU A 271 102.45 9.18 -131.72
CA LEU A 271 103.39 8.10 -132.07
C LEU A 271 103.02 7.37 -133.38
N GLU A 272 101.74 7.32 -133.76
CA GLU A 272 101.31 6.78 -135.05
C GLU A 272 101.45 7.75 -136.22
N ARG A 273 101.59 9.06 -135.97
CA ARG A 273 101.86 10.10 -136.99
C ARG A 273 103.36 10.33 -137.25
N GLU A 274 104.23 9.70 -136.46
CA GLU A 274 105.70 9.71 -136.64
C GLU A 274 106.23 8.45 -137.36
N LYS A 275 105.39 7.75 -138.12
CA LYS A 275 105.78 6.67 -139.06
C LYS A 275 105.30 6.97 -140.47
#